data_AF-A0A7C1W5A7-F1
#
_entry.id   AF-A0A7C1W5A7-F1
#
_cell.length_a   1.000
_cell.length_b   1.000
_cell.length_c   1.000
_cell.angle_alpha   90.00
_cell.angle_beta   90.00
_cell.angle_gamma   90.00
#
_symmetry.space_group_name_H-M   'P 1'
#
loop_
_entity.id
_entity.type
_entity.pdbx_description
1 polymer ?
#
loop_
_entity_poly.entity_id
_entity_poly.type
_entity_poly.pdbx_seq_one_letter_code
_entity_poly.pdbx_strand_id
1 'polypeptide(L)'
;MRILLIHSDYIEYEAKKKLDFAEEIQEDKRKDRMEECLVVFTSVEKEDEGKKENIVEKTCEEIKKTAELVNTKNIMIYPYVHLSSTPSSPKFAENTVNAIYNELKSDFNVKKSPFGYYKAFKLSCKGHPLSELSREITGEEEVSEALKKAEKVKSLWYILTEDGDLVPVEKYDFSKYENLKKFADYEIEKRRVAEREPPHVGLMQRLELVDYEP
;
A
#
# COMPACT_ATOMS: atom_id res chain seq x y z
N MET A 1 -4.94 10.74 2.29
CA MET A 1 -6.06 10.32 1.43
C MET A 1 -6.95 9.35 2.19
N ARG A 2 -8.28 9.49 2.10
CA ARG A 2 -9.23 8.57 2.72
C ARG A 2 -10.05 7.83 1.68
N ILE A 3 -10.20 6.53 1.86
CA ILE A 3 -11.09 5.71 1.04
C ILE A 3 -12.05 4.89 1.90
N LEU A 4 -13.27 4.73 1.40
CA LEU A 4 -14.28 3.81 1.92
C LEU A 4 -14.63 2.82 0.80
N LEU A 5 -14.38 1.55 1.05
CA LEU A 5 -14.52 0.43 0.14
C LEU A 5 -15.79 -0.32 0.52
N ILE A 6 -16.74 -0.41 -0.41
CA ILE A 6 -18.01 -1.13 -0.20
C ILE A 6 -18.20 -2.18 -1.29
N HIS A 7 -18.15 -3.46 -0.92
CA HIS A 7 -18.49 -4.55 -1.84
C HIS A 7 -20.01 -4.62 -1.99
N SER A 8 -20.49 -4.39 -3.20
CA SER A 8 -21.90 -4.12 -3.48
C SER A 8 -22.42 -5.01 -4.60
N ASP A 9 -23.70 -5.41 -4.51
CA ASP A 9 -24.41 -6.05 -5.62
C ASP A 9 -24.51 -5.08 -6.80
N TYR A 10 -24.75 -3.80 -6.53
CA TYR A 10 -24.70 -2.75 -7.54
C TYR A 10 -24.42 -1.38 -6.95
N ILE A 11 -24.01 -0.47 -7.82
CA ILE A 11 -24.00 0.98 -7.63
C ILE A 11 -24.56 1.64 -8.88
N GLU A 12 -25.50 2.57 -8.71
CA GLU A 12 -25.99 3.44 -9.77
C GLU A 12 -25.89 4.90 -9.33
N TYR A 13 -25.57 5.80 -10.26
CA TYR A 13 -25.55 7.23 -9.99
C TYR A 13 -26.27 8.02 -11.08
N GLU A 14 -26.73 9.21 -10.71
CA GLU A 14 -27.26 10.23 -11.61
C GLU A 14 -26.72 11.60 -11.21
N ALA A 15 -25.94 12.22 -12.10
CA ALA A 15 -25.47 13.59 -11.97
C ALA A 15 -26.64 14.58 -12.07
N LYS A 16 -26.73 15.49 -11.10
CA LYS A 16 -27.80 16.47 -10.98
C LYS A 16 -27.28 17.88 -11.25
N LYS A 17 -26.64 18.51 -10.25
CA LYS A 17 -26.15 19.88 -10.31
C LYS A 17 -24.63 19.89 -10.38
N LYS A 18 -24.09 20.68 -11.32
CA LYS A 18 -22.66 20.92 -11.51
C LYS A 18 -22.14 21.99 -10.53
N LEU A 19 -20.91 21.85 -10.05
CA LEU A 19 -20.19 22.91 -9.34
C LEU A 19 -19.46 23.83 -10.32
N ASP A 20 -19.19 25.07 -9.93
CA ASP A 20 -18.65 26.11 -10.84
C ASP A 20 -17.32 25.74 -11.49
N PHE A 21 -16.48 24.97 -10.78
CA PHE A 21 -15.18 24.52 -11.27
C PHE A 21 -15.23 23.23 -12.11
N ALA A 22 -16.39 22.56 -12.19
CA ALA A 22 -16.48 21.24 -12.81
C ALA A 22 -16.71 21.33 -14.32
N GLU A 23 -16.07 20.42 -15.06
CA GLU A 23 -16.21 20.32 -16.52
C GLU A 23 -17.60 19.80 -16.92
N GLU A 24 -18.11 20.23 -18.08
CA GLU A 24 -19.36 19.70 -18.61
C GLU A 24 -19.16 18.25 -19.05
N ILE A 25 -20.10 17.38 -18.67
CA ILE A 25 -20.07 15.96 -19.06
C ILE A 25 -21.08 15.67 -20.17
N GLN A 26 -20.75 14.72 -21.03
CA GLN A 26 -21.68 14.24 -22.06
C GLN A 26 -22.92 13.60 -21.41
N GLU A 27 -24.07 13.69 -22.09
CA GLU A 27 -25.36 13.24 -21.55
C GLU A 27 -25.36 11.74 -21.21
N ASP A 28 -24.67 10.92 -22.01
CA ASP A 28 -24.49 9.48 -21.80
C ASP A 28 -23.66 9.14 -20.54
N LYS A 29 -22.92 10.11 -20.00
CA LYS A 29 -22.14 9.97 -18.77
C LYS A 29 -22.85 10.52 -17.53
N ARG A 30 -24.03 11.13 -17.70
CA ARG A 30 -24.81 11.66 -16.56
C ARG A 30 -25.38 10.57 -15.67
N LYS A 31 -25.65 9.39 -16.21
CA LYS A 31 -26.11 8.23 -15.45
C LYS A 31 -25.32 7.00 -15.86
N ASP A 32 -24.90 6.22 -14.87
CA ASP A 32 -24.29 4.93 -15.13
C ASP A 32 -24.55 3.98 -13.96
N ARG A 33 -24.39 2.69 -14.22
CA ARG A 33 -24.57 1.60 -13.28
C ARG A 33 -23.50 0.53 -13.45
N MET A 34 -23.14 -0.09 -12.34
CA MET A 34 -22.19 -1.20 -12.29
C MET A 34 -22.72 -2.26 -11.32
N GLU A 35 -22.75 -3.51 -11.78
CA GLU A 35 -23.13 -4.68 -11.00
C GLU A 35 -21.87 -5.36 -10.42
N GLU A 36 -22.03 -6.13 -9.35
CA GLU A 36 -21.03 -6.98 -8.70
C GLU A 36 -19.67 -6.31 -8.59
N CYS A 37 -19.59 -5.24 -7.79
CA CYS A 37 -18.46 -4.33 -7.80
C CYS A 37 -17.98 -3.90 -6.43
N LEU A 38 -16.70 -3.52 -6.38
CA LEU A 38 -16.13 -2.77 -5.28
C LEU A 38 -16.34 -1.28 -5.54
N VAL A 39 -17.16 -0.64 -4.73
CA VAL A 39 -17.34 0.81 -4.76
C VAL A 39 -16.24 1.46 -3.92
N VAL A 40 -15.43 2.31 -4.53
CA VAL A 40 -14.33 3.02 -3.91
C VAL A 40 -14.74 4.48 -3.75
N PHE A 41 -15.29 4.83 -2.60
CA PHE A 41 -15.51 6.23 -2.24
C PHE A 41 -14.17 6.87 -1.89
N THR A 42 -13.79 7.93 -2.61
CA THR A 42 -12.45 8.55 -2.49
C THR A 42 -12.52 10.00 -2.04
N SER A 43 -11.74 10.36 -1.03
CA SER A 43 -11.48 11.75 -0.62
C SER A 43 -9.99 12.03 -0.58
N VAL A 44 -9.54 12.93 -1.45
CA VAL A 44 -8.14 13.40 -1.49
C VAL A 44 -7.99 14.56 -0.52
N GLU A 45 -6.94 14.55 0.29
CA GLU A 45 -6.73 15.44 1.42
C GLU A 45 -5.61 16.43 1.13
N LYS A 46 -5.62 17.56 1.84
CA LYS A 46 -4.62 18.62 1.66
C LYS A 46 -3.18 18.12 1.89
N GLU A 47 -2.99 17.18 2.79
CA GLU A 47 -1.67 16.59 3.11
C GLU A 47 -1.11 15.70 1.99
N ASP A 48 -1.97 15.29 1.05
CA ASP A 48 -1.59 14.52 -0.13
C ASP A 48 -0.96 15.42 -1.21
N GLU A 49 -1.17 16.74 -1.15
CA GLU A 49 -0.66 17.68 -2.15
C GLU A 49 0.87 17.65 -2.18
N GLY A 50 1.43 17.39 -3.37
CA GLY A 50 2.87 17.21 -3.57
C GLY A 50 3.38 15.77 -3.44
N LYS A 51 2.54 14.81 -3.03
CA LYS A 51 2.87 13.38 -2.89
C LYS A 51 2.03 12.48 -3.80
N LYS A 52 1.66 12.99 -4.99
CA LYS A 52 0.66 12.37 -5.87
C LYS A 52 1.02 10.94 -6.25
N GLU A 53 2.24 10.70 -6.70
CA GLU A 53 2.68 9.39 -7.21
C GLU A 53 2.54 8.30 -6.14
N ASN A 54 3.14 8.53 -4.97
CA ASN A 54 3.05 7.61 -3.84
C ASN A 54 1.61 7.36 -3.35
N ILE A 55 0.78 8.41 -3.31
CA ILE A 55 -0.63 8.27 -2.91
C ILE A 55 -1.39 7.40 -3.92
N VAL A 56 -1.17 7.63 -5.22
CA VAL A 56 -1.84 6.87 -6.27
C VAL A 56 -1.44 5.40 -6.20
N GLU A 57 -0.14 5.12 -6.14
CA GLU A 57 0.42 3.76 -6.05
C GLU A 57 -0.18 2.99 -4.86
N LYS A 58 -0.03 3.52 -3.64
CA LYS A 58 -0.56 2.88 -2.42
C LYS A 58 -2.08 2.72 -2.44
N THR A 59 -2.79 3.69 -3.00
CA THR A 59 -4.25 3.60 -3.14
C THR A 59 -4.63 2.49 -4.09
N CYS A 60 -3.95 2.37 -5.22
CA CYS A 60 -4.16 1.30 -6.16
C CYS A 60 -3.85 -0.06 -5.53
N GLU A 61 -2.72 -0.22 -4.84
CA GLU A 61 -2.37 -1.45 -4.13
C GLU A 61 -3.46 -1.91 -3.14
N GLU A 62 -3.94 -1.00 -2.30
CA GLU A 62 -4.98 -1.33 -1.31
C GLU A 62 -6.32 -1.68 -1.96
N ILE A 63 -6.68 -1.00 -3.05
CA ILE A 63 -7.87 -1.33 -3.85
C ILE A 63 -7.71 -2.71 -4.49
N LYS A 64 -6.57 -3.01 -5.11
CA LYS A 64 -6.29 -4.31 -5.76
C LYS A 64 -6.38 -5.45 -4.75
N LYS A 65 -5.68 -5.30 -3.61
CA LYS A 65 -5.72 -6.25 -2.49
C LYS A 65 -7.15 -6.50 -2.01
N THR A 66 -7.94 -5.44 -1.82
CA THR A 66 -9.34 -5.59 -1.38
C THR A 66 -10.21 -6.25 -2.43
N ALA A 67 -10.05 -5.87 -3.70
CA ALA A 67 -10.79 -6.46 -4.82
C ALA A 67 -10.51 -7.97 -4.97
N GLU A 68 -9.26 -8.39 -4.77
CA GLU A 68 -8.86 -9.80 -4.73
C GLU A 68 -9.49 -10.53 -3.53
N LEU A 69 -9.45 -9.94 -2.33
CA LEU A 69 -10.02 -10.53 -1.11
C LEU A 69 -11.52 -10.79 -1.23
N VAL A 70 -12.26 -9.89 -1.88
CA VAL A 70 -13.71 -10.04 -2.11
C VAL A 70 -14.04 -10.66 -3.48
N ASN A 71 -13.02 -11.06 -4.23
CA ASN A 71 -13.09 -11.70 -5.54
C ASN A 71 -13.98 -10.95 -6.56
N THR A 72 -13.76 -9.65 -6.73
CA THR A 72 -14.44 -8.83 -7.74
C THR A 72 -13.46 -8.25 -8.76
N LYS A 73 -13.92 -8.17 -10.02
CA LYS A 73 -13.18 -7.53 -11.13
C LYS A 73 -13.72 -6.15 -11.50
N ASN A 74 -14.85 -5.75 -10.93
CA ASN A 74 -15.51 -4.49 -11.26
C ASN A 74 -15.23 -3.47 -10.16
N ILE A 75 -14.74 -2.29 -10.55
CA ILE A 75 -14.40 -1.22 -9.61
C ILE A 75 -15.12 0.06 -10.03
N MET A 76 -15.89 0.64 -9.10
CA MET A 76 -16.50 1.96 -9.27
C MET A 76 -15.76 2.98 -8.42
N ILE A 77 -15.03 3.90 -9.05
CA ILE A 77 -14.40 5.03 -8.36
C ILE A 77 -15.42 6.15 -8.18
N TYR A 78 -15.67 6.55 -6.94
CA TYR A 78 -16.68 7.53 -6.59
C TYR A 78 -16.08 8.69 -5.79
N PRO A 79 -15.83 9.86 -6.41
CA PRO A 79 -15.34 11.04 -5.70
C PRO A 79 -16.31 11.49 -4.61
N TYR A 80 -15.86 11.47 -3.36
CA TYR A 80 -16.67 11.69 -2.17
C TYR A 80 -15.90 12.48 -1.12
N VAL A 81 -15.92 13.81 -1.26
CA VAL A 81 -15.14 14.75 -0.42
C VAL A 81 -15.50 14.68 1.08
N HIS A 82 -16.66 14.13 1.43
CA HIS A 82 -17.17 14.11 2.80
C HIS A 82 -16.47 13.11 3.74
N LEU A 83 -15.54 12.28 3.26
CA LEU A 83 -14.77 11.39 4.12
C LEU A 83 -13.67 12.13 4.91
N SER A 84 -13.29 13.33 4.47
CA SER A 84 -12.26 14.14 5.11
C SER A 84 -12.79 15.51 5.54
N SER A 85 -12.25 16.01 6.65
CA SER A 85 -12.44 17.39 7.11
C SER A 85 -11.46 18.38 6.46
N THR A 86 -10.42 17.89 5.77
CA THR A 86 -9.34 18.70 5.18
C THR A 86 -9.10 18.32 3.71
N PRO A 87 -10.08 18.55 2.81
CA PRO A 87 -9.96 18.16 1.40
C PRO A 87 -8.87 18.96 0.67
N SER A 88 -8.26 18.34 -0.34
CA SER A 88 -7.28 18.99 -1.22
C SER A 88 -7.95 20.01 -2.16
N SER A 89 -7.14 20.73 -2.93
CA SER A 89 -7.64 21.54 -4.05
C SER A 89 -8.39 20.66 -5.08
N PRO A 90 -9.47 21.16 -5.72
CA PRO A 90 -10.26 20.40 -6.69
C PRO A 90 -9.42 19.85 -7.85
N LYS A 91 -8.49 20.66 -8.38
CA LYS A 91 -7.60 20.26 -9.47
C LYS A 91 -6.69 19.11 -9.07
N PHE A 92 -6.12 19.13 -7.87
CA PHE A 92 -5.29 18.05 -7.36
C PHE A 92 -6.11 16.77 -7.14
N ALA A 93 -7.29 16.89 -6.53
CA ALA A 93 -8.19 15.77 -6.30
C ALA A 93 -8.60 15.08 -7.60
N GLU A 94 -9.03 15.85 -8.60
CA GLU A 94 -9.44 15.32 -9.90
C GLU A 94 -8.28 14.61 -10.62
N ASN A 95 -7.10 15.23 -10.62
CA ASN A 95 -5.91 14.63 -11.23
C ASN A 95 -5.47 13.34 -10.54
N THR A 96 -5.67 13.24 -9.23
CA THR A 96 -5.34 12.04 -8.43
C THR A 96 -6.34 10.93 -8.69
N VAL A 97 -7.65 11.23 -8.65
CA VAL A 97 -8.72 10.29 -9.02
C VAL A 97 -8.55 9.76 -10.45
N ASN A 98 -8.20 10.63 -11.40
CA ASN A 98 -7.96 10.23 -12.78
C ASN A 98 -6.72 9.33 -12.93
N ALA A 99 -5.68 9.55 -12.13
CA ALA A 99 -4.49 8.69 -12.12
C ALA A 99 -4.84 7.29 -11.59
N ILE A 100 -5.53 7.19 -10.45
CA ILE A 100 -6.01 5.92 -9.88
C ILE A 100 -6.89 5.16 -10.89
N TYR A 101 -7.80 5.87 -11.55
CA TYR A 101 -8.65 5.30 -12.59
C TYR A 101 -7.85 4.70 -13.76
N ASN A 102 -6.83 5.41 -14.24
CA ASN A 102 -6.02 4.95 -15.37
C ASN A 102 -5.14 3.77 -14.99
N GLU A 103 -4.63 3.74 -13.76
CA GLU A 103 -3.78 2.64 -13.28
C GLU A 103 -4.59 1.36 -13.06
N LEU A 104 -5.75 1.43 -12.41
CA LEU A 104 -6.58 0.25 -12.15
C LEU A 104 -7.19 -0.36 -13.43
N LYS A 105 -7.31 0.44 -14.50
CA LYS A 105 -7.88 0.01 -15.78
C LYS A 105 -7.11 -1.08 -16.50
N SER A 106 -5.82 -1.27 -16.22
CA SER A 106 -5.04 -2.33 -16.85
C SER A 106 -5.51 -3.71 -16.41
N ASP A 107 -5.97 -3.84 -15.16
CA ASP A 107 -6.19 -5.11 -14.49
C ASP A 107 -7.69 -5.37 -14.21
N PHE A 108 -8.50 -4.31 -14.11
CA PHE A 108 -9.90 -4.37 -13.69
C PHE A 108 -10.84 -3.69 -14.69
N ASN A 109 -12.13 -4.04 -14.61
CA ASN A 109 -13.19 -3.30 -15.27
C ASN A 109 -13.55 -2.07 -14.42
N VAL A 110 -12.98 -0.92 -14.74
CA VAL A 110 -13.10 0.30 -13.92
C VAL A 110 -14.04 1.33 -14.56
N LYS A 111 -15.00 1.78 -13.75
CA LYS A 111 -15.83 2.96 -14.03
C LYS A 111 -15.56 4.04 -12.99
N LYS A 112 -15.86 5.29 -13.33
CA LYS A 112 -15.81 6.41 -12.40
C LYS A 112 -17.01 7.32 -12.56
N SER A 113 -17.55 7.80 -11.44
CA SER A 113 -18.59 8.83 -11.48
C SER A 113 -17.99 10.23 -11.75
N PRO A 114 -18.77 11.18 -12.29
CA PRO A 114 -18.24 12.50 -12.64
C PRO A 114 -17.81 13.30 -11.39
N PHE A 115 -16.66 13.98 -11.52
CA PHE A 115 -16.07 14.82 -10.49
C PHE A 115 -16.74 16.20 -10.45
N GLY A 116 -16.97 16.75 -9.25
CA GLY A 116 -17.53 18.10 -9.10
C GLY A 116 -19.04 18.21 -9.38
N TYR A 117 -19.78 17.10 -9.32
CA TYR A 117 -21.25 17.10 -9.42
C TYR A 117 -21.89 16.60 -8.13
N TYR A 118 -23.00 17.24 -7.77
CA TYR A 118 -24.01 16.62 -6.91
C TYR A 118 -24.62 15.44 -7.66
N LYS A 119 -24.61 14.28 -7.03
CA LYS A 119 -25.06 13.01 -7.60
C LYS A 119 -26.06 12.36 -6.67
N ALA A 120 -27.20 11.94 -7.20
CA ALA A 120 -28.02 10.94 -6.54
C ALA A 120 -27.37 9.57 -6.79
N PHE A 121 -27.34 8.68 -5.82
CA PHE A 121 -26.83 7.33 -6.01
C PHE A 121 -27.64 6.33 -5.20
N LYS A 122 -27.65 5.08 -5.66
CA LYS A 122 -28.13 3.93 -4.89
C LYS A 122 -27.09 2.83 -4.95
N LEU A 123 -26.86 2.16 -3.82
CA LEU A 123 -26.08 0.93 -3.77
C LEU A 123 -26.81 -0.12 -2.92
N SER A 124 -26.40 -1.37 -3.09
CA SER A 124 -26.77 -2.48 -2.22
C SER A 124 -25.49 -3.11 -1.70
N CYS A 125 -25.15 -2.88 -0.43
CA CYS A 125 -23.99 -3.53 0.20
C CYS A 125 -24.31 -5.01 0.49
N LYS A 126 -23.36 -5.91 0.22
CA LYS A 126 -23.53 -7.35 0.42
C LYS A 126 -23.59 -7.79 1.90
N GLY A 127 -23.06 -6.99 2.82
CA GLY A 127 -23.20 -7.21 4.27
C GLY A 127 -22.39 -8.37 4.85
N HIS A 128 -21.30 -8.81 4.21
CA HIS A 128 -20.35 -9.78 4.78
C HIS A 128 -19.21 -9.08 5.53
N PRO A 129 -18.40 -9.75 6.36
CA PRO A 129 -17.39 -9.08 7.21
C PRO A 129 -16.40 -8.18 6.45
N LEU A 130 -16.08 -8.53 5.20
CA LEU A 130 -15.20 -7.76 4.32
C LEU A 130 -15.94 -6.82 3.36
N SER A 131 -17.26 -6.62 3.51
CA SER A 131 -18.05 -5.81 2.55
C SER A 131 -17.92 -4.32 2.79
N GLU A 132 -17.39 -3.90 3.94
CA GLU A 132 -17.23 -2.50 4.32
C GLU A 132 -15.85 -2.33 4.97
N LEU A 133 -14.97 -1.57 4.31
CA LEU A 133 -13.62 -1.30 4.80
C LEU A 133 -13.30 0.18 4.62
N SER A 134 -12.73 0.82 5.63
CA SER A 134 -12.14 2.15 5.50
C SER A 134 -10.62 2.07 5.57
N ARG A 135 -9.95 2.94 4.82
CA ARG A 135 -8.49 3.08 4.83
C ARG A 135 -8.09 4.54 4.79
N GLU A 136 -7.03 4.81 5.53
CA GLU A 136 -6.30 6.07 5.49
C GLU A 136 -4.94 5.78 4.85
N ILE A 137 -4.64 6.51 3.78
CA ILE A 137 -3.48 6.28 2.94
C ILE A 137 -2.61 7.52 3.00
N THR A 138 -1.36 7.32 3.40
CA THR A 138 -0.35 8.37 3.54
C THR A 138 0.73 8.20 2.47
N GLY A 139 1.10 9.31 1.81
CA GLY A 139 2.09 9.32 0.73
C GLY A 139 3.55 9.26 1.20
N GLU A 140 3.78 8.98 2.49
CA GLU A 140 5.13 8.77 3.01
C GLU A 140 5.64 7.40 2.58
N GLU A 141 6.89 7.29 2.15
CA GLU A 141 7.48 5.98 1.91
C GLU A 141 7.41 5.15 3.21
N GLU A 142 6.75 3.99 3.14
CA GLU A 142 6.84 3.00 4.20
C GLU A 142 8.24 2.39 4.17
N VAL A 143 9.22 3.14 4.65
CA VAL A 143 10.44 2.51 5.17
C VAL A 143 9.97 1.77 6.42
N SER A 144 9.79 0.45 6.30
CA SER A 144 9.24 -0.39 7.36
C SER A 144 9.89 -0.06 8.70
N GLU A 145 9.12 -0.10 9.79
CA GLU A 145 9.72 0.11 11.12
C GLU A 145 10.89 -0.84 11.39
N ALA A 146 10.88 -2.02 10.76
CA ALA A 146 11.98 -2.97 10.78
C ALA A 146 13.24 -2.44 10.08
N LEU A 147 13.12 -1.78 8.93
CA LEU A 147 14.24 -1.10 8.24
C LEU A 147 14.75 0.11 9.04
N LYS A 148 13.86 0.95 9.59
CA LYS A 148 14.24 2.09 10.44
C LYS A 148 14.90 1.65 11.76
N LYS A 149 14.45 0.54 12.36
CA LYS A 149 15.11 -0.06 13.54
C LYS A 149 16.43 -0.70 13.16
N ALA A 150 16.52 -1.39 12.02
CA ALA A 150 17.76 -2.01 11.55
C ALA A 150 18.86 -0.97 11.27
N GLU A 151 18.54 0.19 10.69
CA GLU A 151 19.51 1.29 10.52
C GLU A 151 19.98 1.89 11.85
N LYS A 152 19.12 1.90 12.88
CA LYS A 152 19.47 2.42 14.21
C LYS A 152 20.31 1.46 15.05
N VAL A 153 20.32 0.16 14.73
CA VAL A 153 21.17 -0.82 15.42
C VAL A 153 22.58 -0.74 14.83
N LYS A 154 23.40 0.16 15.40
CA LYS A 154 24.85 0.12 15.19
C LYS A 154 25.40 -1.17 15.84
N SER A 155 25.65 -2.19 15.03
CA SER A 155 26.34 -3.40 15.49
C SER A 155 27.78 -3.03 15.85
N LEU A 156 28.13 -3.17 17.13
CA LEU A 156 29.52 -3.02 17.59
C LEU A 156 30.19 -4.39 17.58
N TRP A 157 31.34 -4.48 16.91
CA TRP A 157 32.08 -5.73 16.77
C TRP A 157 33.36 -5.70 17.60
N TYR A 158 33.55 -6.74 18.40
CA TYR A 158 34.72 -6.92 19.27
C TYR A 158 35.29 -8.32 19.09
N ILE A 159 36.60 -8.43 19.28
CA ILE A 159 37.34 -9.69 19.37
C ILE A 159 37.68 -9.91 20.84
N LEU A 160 37.28 -11.07 21.35
CA LEU A 160 37.70 -11.54 22.67
C LEU A 160 39.05 -12.23 22.53
N THR A 161 40.08 -11.72 23.20
CA THR A 161 41.41 -12.34 23.24
C THR A 161 41.43 -13.52 24.21
N GLU A 162 42.44 -14.40 24.09
CA GLU A 162 42.65 -15.53 25.02
C GLU A 162 42.92 -15.06 26.46
N ASP A 163 43.42 -13.82 26.62
CA ASP A 163 43.65 -13.16 27.89
C ASP A 163 42.36 -12.57 28.53
N GLY A 164 41.23 -12.63 27.80
CA GLY A 164 39.92 -12.17 28.26
C GLY A 164 39.58 -10.72 27.93
N ASP A 165 40.40 -10.03 27.13
CA ASP A 165 40.17 -8.63 26.75
C ASP A 165 39.25 -8.51 25.52
N LEU A 166 38.33 -7.55 25.55
CA LEU A 166 37.47 -7.21 24.41
C LEU A 166 38.08 -6.06 23.61
N VAL A 167 38.60 -6.36 22.42
CA VAL A 167 39.23 -5.38 21.52
C VAL A 167 38.29 -5.07 20.36
N PRO A 168 37.96 -3.79 20.08
CA PRO A 168 37.20 -3.44 18.87
C PRO A 168 37.87 -3.99 17.61
N VAL A 169 37.11 -4.57 16.68
CA VAL A 169 37.65 -5.18 15.45
C VAL A 169 38.56 -4.21 14.68
N GLU A 170 38.23 -2.91 14.66
CA GLU A 170 39.03 -1.87 14.00
C GLU A 170 40.45 -1.71 14.56
N LYS A 171 40.66 -2.10 15.82
CA LYS A 171 41.92 -1.94 16.55
C LYS A 171 42.66 -3.26 16.78
N TYR A 172 42.10 -4.38 16.34
CA TYR A 172 42.71 -5.69 16.51
C TYR A 172 43.77 -5.96 15.44
N ASP A 173 44.93 -6.46 15.85
CA ASP A 173 46.00 -6.84 14.92
C ASP A 173 45.76 -8.25 14.36
N PHE A 174 45.25 -8.31 13.13
CA PHE A 174 45.01 -9.55 12.40
C PHE A 174 46.25 -10.14 11.71
N SER A 175 47.42 -9.50 11.82
CA SER A 175 48.62 -9.91 11.06
C SER A 175 49.03 -11.36 11.31
N LYS A 176 48.73 -11.91 12.50
CA LYS A 176 49.01 -13.31 12.86
C LYS A 176 47.81 -14.25 12.66
N TYR A 177 46.62 -13.73 12.35
CA TYR A 177 45.35 -14.47 12.37
C TYR A 177 44.54 -14.25 11.09
N GLU A 178 45.08 -14.71 9.95
CA GLU A 178 44.46 -14.50 8.63
C GLU A 178 43.06 -15.12 8.49
N ASN A 179 42.84 -16.29 9.10
CA ASN A 179 41.52 -16.95 9.09
C ASN A 179 40.50 -16.22 9.96
N LEU A 180 40.94 -15.64 11.09
CA LEU A 180 40.07 -14.84 11.95
C LEU A 180 39.64 -13.55 11.25
N LYS A 181 40.54 -12.95 10.45
CA LYS A 181 40.22 -11.80 9.61
C LYS A 181 39.11 -12.13 8.60
N LYS A 182 39.27 -13.23 7.85
CA LYS A 182 38.26 -13.69 6.87
C LYS A 182 36.90 -13.95 7.53
N PHE A 183 36.90 -14.52 8.74
CA PHE A 183 35.69 -14.77 9.50
C PHE A 183 35.02 -13.46 9.98
N ALA A 184 35.79 -12.54 10.55
CA ALA A 184 35.29 -11.24 10.98
C ALA A 184 34.72 -10.42 9.81
N ASP A 185 35.42 -10.39 8.68
CA ASP A 185 34.98 -9.69 7.47
C ASP A 185 33.66 -10.29 6.93
N TYR A 186 33.53 -11.63 6.94
CA TYR A 186 32.31 -12.32 6.51
C TYR A 186 31.09 -11.98 7.39
N GLU A 187 31.28 -11.93 8.70
CA GLU A 187 30.23 -11.58 9.66
C GLU A 187 29.83 -10.10 9.59
N ILE A 188 30.82 -9.20 9.37
CA ILE A 188 30.59 -7.76 9.25
C ILE A 188 29.89 -7.41 7.92
N GLU A 189 30.30 -8.03 6.81
CA GLU A 189 29.76 -7.72 5.47
C GLU A 189 28.28 -8.11 5.31
N LYS A 190 27.69 -8.90 6.23
CA LYS A 190 26.28 -9.34 6.18
C LYS A 190 25.81 -9.63 4.74
N ARG A 191 26.49 -10.50 4.00
CA ARG A 191 25.92 -11.11 2.79
C ARG A 191 24.81 -12.09 3.19
N ARG A 192 23.71 -11.55 3.73
CA ARG A 192 22.44 -12.24 3.98
C ARG A 192 21.50 -12.07 2.79
N VAL A 193 22.02 -11.99 1.57
CA VAL A 193 21.20 -12.31 0.41
C VAL A 193 21.13 -13.83 0.36
N ALA A 194 20.24 -14.41 1.16
CA ALA A 194 19.79 -15.76 0.93
C ALA A 194 18.97 -15.72 -0.36
N GLU A 195 19.61 -15.84 -1.53
CA GLU A 195 18.92 -15.98 -2.82
C GLU A 195 17.99 -17.20 -2.82
N ARG A 196 18.21 -18.15 -1.91
CA ARG A 196 17.36 -19.31 -1.69
C ARG A 196 17.19 -19.60 -0.21
N GLU A 197 15.99 -20.06 0.11
CA GLU A 197 15.65 -20.59 1.42
C GLU A 197 16.65 -21.69 1.82
N PRO A 198 17.22 -21.62 3.04
CA PRO A 198 18.16 -22.64 3.49
C PRO A 198 17.54 -24.03 3.47
N PRO A 199 18.25 -25.07 3.01
CA PRO A 199 17.69 -26.42 2.82
C PRO A 199 17.19 -27.07 4.11
N HIS A 200 17.59 -26.57 5.27
CA HIS A 200 17.10 -27.06 6.56
C HIS A 200 15.66 -26.61 6.87
N VAL A 201 15.17 -25.51 6.29
CA VAL A 201 13.80 -25.02 6.56
C VAL A 201 12.76 -26.01 6.02
N GLY A 202 12.92 -26.46 4.78
CA GLY A 202 12.05 -27.51 4.20
C GLY A 202 12.21 -28.88 4.86
N LEU A 203 13.29 -29.14 5.60
CA LEU A 203 13.41 -30.33 6.46
C LEU A 203 12.64 -30.15 7.76
N MET A 204 12.74 -28.97 8.39
CA MET A 204 12.02 -28.65 9.63
C MET A 204 10.50 -28.63 9.44
N GLN A 205 10.02 -28.08 8.32
CA GLN A 205 8.59 -28.13 7.95
C GLN A 205 8.11 -29.56 7.71
N ARG A 206 8.90 -30.38 6.99
CA ARG A 206 8.58 -31.81 6.78
C ARG A 206 8.53 -32.63 8.07
N LEU A 207 9.28 -32.21 9.08
CA LEU A 207 9.34 -32.85 10.39
C LEU A 207 8.40 -32.20 11.42
N GLU A 208 7.55 -31.26 11.00
CA GLU A 208 6.61 -30.51 11.86
C GLU A 208 7.27 -29.84 13.08
N LEU A 209 8.56 -29.50 12.98
CA LEU A 209 9.30 -28.84 14.05
C LEU A 209 9.02 -27.33 14.12
N VAL A 210 8.49 -26.77 13.04
CA VAL A 210 8.13 -25.35 12.88
C VAL A 210 6.90 -25.29 11.97
N ASP A 211 5.90 -24.50 12.37
CA ASP A 211 4.67 -24.28 11.61
C ASP A 211 4.53 -22.79 11.25
N TYR A 212 3.65 -22.46 10.30
CA TYR A 212 3.36 -21.06 9.98
C TYR A 212 2.64 -20.40 11.18
N GLU A 213 3.16 -19.25 11.65
CA GLU A 213 2.43 -18.45 12.65
C GLU A 213 1.09 -17.95 12.07
N PRO A 214 0.00 -17.96 12.86
CA PRO A 214 -1.29 -17.41 12.46
C PRO A 214 -1.31 -15.88 12.36
#